data_AF-A0A7S2J687-F1
#
_entry.id   AF-A0A7S2J687-F1
#
_cell.length_a   1.000
_cell.length_b   1.000
_cell.length_c   1.000
_cell.angle_alpha   90.00
_cell.angle_beta   90.00
_cell.angle_gamma   90.00
#
_symmetry.space_group_name_H-M   'P 1'
#
loop_
_entity.id
_entity.type
_entity.pdbx_description
1 polymer ?
#
loop_
_entity_poly.entity_id
_entity_poly.type
_entity_poly.pdbx_seq_one_letter_code
_entity_poly.pdbx_strand_id
1 'polypeptide(L)'
;MAPGQLPRGILPDGIQPPPGTDIMEFCRQLAESGAEFAEQFDRTSEKYHGGLTTPVPMGGGRVPESMGGEAAAGWRALPEAPLAIDQDFGPEYHAAMAAHKRLGDCKKAISVLNKPVEMAMRLRVQYKGAEGQAKTALESRLKGAENDRNGALSAATETILNMGDEDISERTRDCVQDVYTRGQFHFEDKETFGEYMQVLQRANQAIFADQKKLLERIKAIKKAAKADQQQAVPAAVAEAPAGPEATATAGGAAAVAA
;
A
#
# COMPACT_ATOMS: atom_id res chain seq x y z
N MET A 1 -10.57 22.41 39.64
CA MET A 1 -10.36 21.98 38.24
C MET A 1 -11.13 22.94 37.35
N ALA A 2 -10.52 23.46 36.29
CA ALA A 2 -11.24 24.34 35.36
C ALA A 2 -12.32 23.53 34.61
N PRO A 3 -13.55 24.05 34.44
CA PRO A 3 -14.57 23.38 33.63
C PRO A 3 -14.06 23.31 32.19
N GLY A 4 -13.85 22.11 31.66
CA GLY A 4 -13.34 21.90 30.29
C GLY A 4 -11.98 21.20 30.18
N GLN A 5 -11.35 20.80 31.29
CA GLN A 5 -10.11 20.02 31.24
C GLN A 5 -10.34 18.55 31.57
N LEU A 6 -9.88 17.68 30.68
CA LEU A 6 -9.83 16.22 30.90
C LEU A 6 -8.93 15.88 32.09
N PRO A 7 -9.27 14.83 32.87
CA PRO A 7 -8.37 14.23 33.85
C PRO A 7 -7.00 13.87 33.23
N ARG A 8 -5.91 14.18 33.95
CA ARG A 8 -4.54 13.84 33.51
C ARG A 8 -4.44 12.33 33.26
N GLY A 9 -3.93 11.95 32.10
CA GLY A 9 -3.65 10.54 31.72
C GLY A 9 -4.67 9.88 30.78
N ILE A 10 -5.80 10.53 30.47
CA ILE A 10 -6.81 9.97 29.54
C ILE A 10 -6.41 10.18 28.07
N LEU A 11 -5.75 11.29 27.75
CA LEU A 11 -5.21 11.57 26.42
C LEU A 11 -3.74 12.05 26.55
N PRO A 12 -2.88 11.76 25.56
CA PRO A 12 -1.54 12.32 25.46
C PRO A 12 -1.55 13.84 25.59
N ASP A 13 -0.54 14.39 26.28
CA ASP A 13 -0.43 15.83 26.52
C ASP A 13 -0.48 16.62 25.20
N GLY A 14 -1.39 17.59 25.11
CA GLY A 14 -1.54 18.48 23.95
C GLY A 14 -2.71 18.16 23.01
N ILE A 15 -3.46 17.07 23.22
CA ILE A 15 -4.66 16.74 22.43
C ILE A 15 -5.89 17.38 23.09
N GLN A 16 -6.50 18.35 22.40
CA GLN A 16 -7.78 18.94 22.82
C GLN A 16 -8.93 18.20 22.13
N PRO A 17 -9.98 17.79 22.86
CA PRO A 17 -11.15 17.17 22.25
C PRO A 17 -11.87 18.19 21.35
N PRO A 18 -12.57 17.73 20.30
CA PRO A 18 -13.30 18.60 19.38
C PRO A 18 -14.27 19.55 20.12
N PRO A 19 -14.43 20.81 19.65
CA PRO A 19 -15.33 21.77 20.28
C PRO A 19 -16.77 21.25 20.25
N GLY A 20 -17.43 21.21 21.42
CA GLY A 20 -18.78 20.67 21.60
C GLY A 20 -18.85 19.25 22.18
N THR A 21 -17.71 18.61 22.45
CA THR A 21 -17.67 17.30 23.11
C THR A 21 -17.93 17.43 24.61
N ASP A 22 -18.97 16.78 25.14
CA ASP A 22 -19.14 16.64 26.58
C ASP A 22 -18.05 15.71 27.14
N ILE A 23 -17.13 16.29 27.89
CA ILE A 23 -15.96 15.62 28.45
C ILE A 23 -16.38 14.51 29.42
N MET A 24 -17.50 14.68 30.14
CA MET A 24 -17.98 13.67 31.09
C MET A 24 -18.59 12.48 30.37
N GLU A 25 -19.32 12.74 29.27
CA GLU A 25 -19.87 11.70 28.41
C GLU A 25 -18.78 10.92 27.67
N PHE A 26 -17.76 11.62 27.16
CA PHE A 26 -16.59 11.01 26.53
C PHE A 26 -15.82 10.10 27.51
N CYS A 27 -15.58 10.56 28.74
CA CYS A 27 -14.92 9.74 29.76
C CYS A 27 -15.73 8.49 30.11
N ARG A 28 -17.07 8.59 30.12
CA ARG A 28 -17.96 7.45 30.38
C ARG A 28 -17.93 6.43 29.25
N GLN A 29 -18.03 6.87 27.99
CA GLN A 29 -17.94 6.00 26.82
C GLN A 29 -16.56 5.32 26.70
N LEU A 30 -15.49 6.02 27.08
CA LEU A 30 -14.15 5.44 27.11
C LEU A 30 -14.01 4.34 28.18
N ALA A 31 -14.62 4.56 29.36
CA ALA A 31 -14.63 3.56 30.42
C ALA A 31 -15.49 2.33 30.07
N GLU A 32 -16.66 2.56 29.46
CA GLU A 32 -17.56 1.49 28.99
C GLU A 32 -16.93 0.67 27.87
N SER A 33 -16.31 1.32 26.86
CA SER A 33 -15.59 0.62 25.78
C SER A 33 -14.35 -0.12 26.27
N GLY A 34 -13.65 0.40 27.28
CA GLY A 34 -12.52 -0.30 27.91
C GLY A 34 -12.95 -1.56 28.64
N ALA A 35 -14.09 -1.53 29.34
CA ALA A 35 -14.65 -2.69 30.03
C ALA A 35 -15.16 -3.74 29.02
N GLU A 36 -15.87 -3.33 27.97
CA GLU A 36 -16.34 -4.21 26.91
C GLU A 36 -15.18 -4.86 26.13
N PHE A 37 -14.08 -4.12 25.92
CA PHE A 37 -12.88 -4.66 25.31
C PHE A 37 -12.19 -5.67 26.22
N ALA A 38 -12.10 -5.41 27.53
CA ALA A 38 -11.52 -6.35 28.49
C ALA A 38 -12.33 -7.65 28.60
N GLU A 39 -13.68 -7.55 28.56
CA GLU A 39 -14.59 -8.69 28.55
C GLU A 39 -14.36 -9.64 27.37
N GLN A 40 -13.84 -9.14 26.24
CA GLN A 40 -13.51 -9.99 25.09
C GLN A 40 -12.33 -10.92 25.36
N PHE A 41 -11.47 -10.63 26.34
CA PHE A 41 -10.32 -11.46 26.71
C PHE A 41 -10.55 -12.32 27.95
N ASP A 42 -11.64 -12.11 28.69
CA ASP A 42 -12.01 -12.94 29.82
C ASP A 42 -12.67 -14.24 29.35
N ARG A 43 -12.03 -15.37 29.63
CA ARG A 43 -12.48 -16.71 29.23
C ARG A 43 -13.80 -17.14 29.86
N THR A 44 -14.23 -16.44 30.91
CA THR A 44 -15.49 -16.71 31.62
C THR A 44 -16.64 -15.82 31.15
N SER A 45 -16.37 -14.84 30.29
CA SER A 45 -17.37 -13.93 29.73
C SER A 45 -18.06 -14.52 28.50
N GLU A 46 -19.36 -14.26 28.34
CA GLU A 46 -20.12 -14.63 27.14
C GLU A 46 -19.61 -13.93 25.86
N LYS A 47 -18.93 -12.79 26.00
CA LYS A 47 -18.33 -12.03 24.89
C LYS A 47 -16.92 -12.50 24.54
N TYR A 48 -16.43 -13.59 25.16
CA TYR A 48 -15.14 -14.17 24.82
C TYR A 48 -15.14 -14.67 23.37
N HIS A 49 -14.34 -14.03 22.53
CA HIS A 49 -14.28 -14.32 21.09
C HIS A 49 -13.51 -15.60 20.75
N GLY A 50 -13.08 -16.39 21.75
CA GLY A 50 -12.40 -17.67 21.55
C GLY A 50 -10.98 -17.59 20.98
N GLY A 51 -10.52 -16.38 20.62
CA GLY A 51 -9.39 -16.19 19.71
C GLY A 51 -9.67 -16.73 18.30
N LEU A 52 -8.96 -16.21 17.29
CA LEU A 52 -8.91 -16.85 15.98
C LEU A 52 -8.12 -18.16 16.10
N THR A 53 -8.82 -19.26 16.32
CA THR A 53 -8.26 -20.63 16.34
C THR A 53 -7.98 -21.16 14.94
N THR A 54 -8.32 -20.39 13.90
CA THR A 54 -7.99 -20.69 12.51
C THR A 54 -6.46 -20.75 12.37
N PRO A 55 -5.88 -21.93 12.12
CA PRO A 55 -4.44 -22.06 11.99
C PRO A 55 -3.96 -21.23 10.80
N VAL A 56 -3.18 -20.19 11.09
CA VAL A 56 -2.51 -19.40 10.04
C VAL A 56 -1.44 -20.29 9.43
N PRO A 57 -1.49 -20.60 8.12
CA PRO A 57 -0.48 -21.44 7.49
C PRO A 57 0.87 -20.72 7.55
N MET A 58 1.79 -21.25 8.35
CA MET A 58 3.17 -20.80 8.38
C MET A 58 3.83 -21.26 7.08
N GLY A 59 3.84 -20.39 6.07
CA GLY A 59 4.58 -20.59 4.83
C GLY A 59 6.08 -20.59 5.11
N GLY A 60 6.63 -21.76 5.44
CA GLY A 60 8.06 -21.96 5.69
C GLY A 60 8.33 -23.39 6.13
N GLY A 61 9.28 -24.08 5.48
CA GLY A 61 9.50 -25.53 5.61
C GLY A 61 10.03 -26.03 6.96
N ARG A 62 10.00 -25.22 8.04
CA ARG A 62 10.45 -25.63 9.37
C ARG A 62 9.67 -24.90 10.48
N VAL A 63 8.96 -25.66 11.28
CA VAL A 63 8.36 -25.19 12.55
C VAL A 63 9.49 -25.02 13.57
N PRO A 64 9.61 -23.89 14.28
CA PRO A 64 10.59 -23.72 15.35
C PRO A 64 10.44 -24.78 16.43
N GLU A 65 11.54 -25.31 16.97
CA GLU A 65 11.54 -26.36 18.01
C GLU A 65 10.68 -26.00 19.24
N SER A 66 10.56 -24.71 19.56
CA SER A 66 9.73 -24.21 20.66
C SER A 66 8.22 -24.37 20.45
N MET A 67 7.77 -24.77 19.24
CA MET A 67 6.36 -25.03 18.91
C MET A 67 6.08 -26.51 18.57
N GLY A 68 7.04 -27.40 18.79
CA GLY A 68 6.93 -28.83 18.53
C GLY A 68 6.16 -29.59 19.62
N GLY A 69 4.83 -29.50 19.61
CA GLY A 69 3.94 -30.40 20.35
C GLY A 69 3.21 -31.39 19.43
N GLU A 70 2.32 -32.22 19.97
CA GLU A 70 1.48 -33.16 19.18
C GLU A 70 0.70 -32.48 18.04
N ALA A 71 0.39 -31.18 18.17
CA ALA A 71 -0.23 -30.37 17.12
C ALA A 71 0.65 -30.15 15.87
N ALA A 72 1.97 -30.38 15.96
CA ALA A 72 2.88 -30.36 14.81
C ALA A 72 2.88 -31.69 14.04
N ALA A 73 2.32 -32.77 14.60
CA ALA A 73 2.21 -34.07 13.94
C ALA A 73 0.99 -34.07 13.01
N GLY A 74 1.08 -33.38 11.87
CA GLY A 74 -0.01 -33.38 10.89
C GLY A 74 -0.03 -32.21 9.92
N TRP A 75 0.82 -31.19 10.08
CA TRP A 75 0.80 -30.02 9.20
C TRP A 75 1.13 -30.35 7.73
N ARG A 76 1.88 -31.43 7.47
CA ARG A 76 2.14 -31.96 6.11
C ARG A 76 0.97 -32.78 5.55
N ALA A 77 0.05 -33.22 6.39
CA ALA A 77 -1.17 -33.92 5.98
C ALA A 77 -2.36 -32.96 5.80
N LEU A 78 -2.17 -31.67 6.13
CA LEU A 78 -3.14 -30.64 5.77
C LEU A 78 -3.20 -30.57 4.24
N PRO A 79 -4.41 -30.53 3.65
CA PRO A 79 -4.54 -30.34 2.21
C PRO A 79 -3.83 -29.04 1.83
N GLU A 80 -2.94 -29.11 0.83
CA GLU A 80 -2.34 -27.91 0.25
C GLU A 80 -3.49 -27.00 -0.16
N ALA A 81 -3.58 -25.84 0.50
CA ALA A 81 -4.55 -24.83 0.12
C ALA A 81 -4.35 -24.57 -1.38
N PRO A 82 -5.42 -24.62 -2.20
CA PRO A 82 -5.29 -24.34 -3.62
C PRO A 82 -4.59 -22.98 -3.75
N LEU A 83 -3.45 -22.96 -4.44
CA LEU A 83 -2.72 -21.75 -4.75
C LEU A 83 -3.75 -20.73 -5.21
N ALA A 84 -3.87 -19.60 -4.49
CA ALA A 84 -4.76 -18.53 -4.89
C ALA A 84 -4.30 -18.09 -6.28
N ILE A 85 -4.98 -18.59 -7.31
CA ILE A 85 -4.75 -18.18 -8.68
C ILE A 85 -5.07 -16.70 -8.68
N ASP A 86 -4.03 -15.87 -8.81
CA ASP A 86 -4.17 -14.42 -8.79
C ASP A 86 -5.20 -14.07 -9.87
N GLN A 87 -6.35 -13.57 -9.42
CA GLN A 87 -7.48 -13.36 -10.30
C GLN A 87 -7.08 -12.31 -11.33
N ASP A 88 -6.98 -12.70 -12.60
CA ASP A 88 -6.58 -11.79 -13.66
C ASP A 88 -7.73 -10.83 -13.98
N PHE A 89 -7.56 -9.56 -13.60
CA PHE A 89 -8.52 -8.49 -13.83
C PHE A 89 -8.35 -7.81 -15.20
N GLY A 90 -7.51 -8.38 -16.07
CA GLY A 90 -7.33 -7.94 -17.45
C GLY A 90 -6.28 -6.83 -17.63
N PRO A 91 -5.99 -6.44 -18.90
CA PRO A 91 -4.88 -5.57 -19.25
C PRO A 91 -5.00 -4.15 -18.67
N GLU A 92 -6.23 -3.61 -18.54
CA GLU A 92 -6.45 -2.29 -17.97
C GLU A 92 -6.10 -2.22 -16.48
N TYR A 93 -6.35 -3.29 -15.73
CA TYR A 93 -5.95 -3.39 -14.32
C TYR A 93 -4.43 -3.36 -14.20
N HIS A 94 -3.72 -4.15 -15.01
CA HIS A 94 -2.27 -4.22 -15.01
C HIS A 94 -1.63 -2.88 -15.42
N ALA A 95 -2.20 -2.20 -16.41
CA ALA A 95 -1.77 -0.87 -16.81
C ALA A 95 -1.93 0.14 -15.67
N ALA A 96 -3.10 0.22 -15.04
CA ALA A 96 -3.35 1.12 -13.91
C ALA A 96 -2.46 0.81 -12.69
N MET A 97 -2.22 -0.47 -12.40
CA MET A 97 -1.29 -0.90 -11.35
C MET A 97 0.16 -0.50 -11.65
N ALA A 98 0.60 -0.67 -12.91
CA ALA A 98 1.93 -0.26 -13.35
C ALA A 98 2.10 1.26 -13.26
N ALA A 99 1.11 2.04 -13.69
CA ALA A 99 1.10 3.49 -13.55
C ALA A 99 1.17 3.92 -12.08
N HIS A 100 0.37 3.30 -11.20
CA HIS A 100 0.38 3.59 -9.77
C HIS A 100 1.75 3.29 -9.13
N LYS A 101 2.39 2.19 -9.54
CA LYS A 101 3.74 1.82 -9.10
C LYS A 101 4.77 2.86 -9.55
N ARG A 102 4.74 3.27 -10.84
CA ARG A 102 5.64 4.30 -11.39
C ARG A 102 5.54 5.62 -10.64
N LEU A 103 4.32 6.08 -10.33
CA LEU A 103 4.12 7.27 -9.48
C LEU A 103 4.71 7.10 -8.09
N GLY A 104 4.60 5.91 -7.50
CA GLY A 104 5.22 5.59 -6.21
C GLY A 104 6.74 5.67 -6.25
N ASP A 105 7.36 5.18 -7.31
CA ASP A 105 8.81 5.21 -7.47
C ASP A 105 9.32 6.63 -7.77
N CYS A 106 8.58 7.43 -8.55
CA CYS A 106 8.89 8.85 -8.72
C CYS A 106 8.79 9.62 -7.39
N LYS A 107 7.73 9.39 -6.60
CA LYS A 107 7.60 10.03 -5.27
C LYS A 107 8.80 9.73 -4.37
N LYS A 108 9.29 8.48 -4.37
CA LYS A 108 10.51 8.10 -3.64
C LYS A 108 11.74 8.83 -4.19
N ALA A 109 11.88 8.91 -5.52
CA ALA A 109 12.96 9.64 -6.17
C ALA A 109 12.97 11.13 -5.80
N ILE A 110 11.81 11.80 -5.81
CA ILE A 110 11.66 13.19 -5.35
C ILE A 110 12.05 13.33 -3.88
N SER A 111 11.69 12.36 -3.03
CA SER A 111 12.00 12.41 -1.59
C SER A 111 13.51 12.35 -1.31
N VAL A 112 14.30 11.76 -2.21
CA VAL A 112 15.76 11.69 -2.05
C VAL A 112 16.51 12.88 -2.68
N LEU A 113 15.85 13.74 -3.46
CA LEU A 113 16.46 14.90 -4.14
C LEU A 113 17.03 15.96 -3.18
N ASN A 114 16.49 16.05 -1.97
CA ASN A 114 16.85 17.08 -1.01
C ASN A 114 18.37 17.08 -0.71
N LYS A 115 18.94 15.90 -0.43
CA LYS A 115 20.36 15.75 -0.08
C LYS A 115 21.35 16.19 -1.18
N PRO A 116 21.25 15.71 -2.44
CA PRO A 116 22.19 16.12 -3.48
C PRO A 116 22.07 17.60 -3.84
N VAL A 117 20.86 18.18 -3.82
CA VAL A 117 20.68 19.62 -4.07
C VAL A 117 21.29 20.45 -2.93
N GLU A 118 21.05 20.06 -1.68
CA GLU A 118 21.64 20.74 -0.52
C GLU A 118 23.18 20.63 -0.50
N MET A 119 23.73 19.47 -0.85
CA MET A 119 25.18 19.25 -0.91
C MET A 119 25.83 20.18 -1.94
N ALA A 120 25.26 20.28 -3.14
CA ALA A 120 25.72 21.20 -4.19
C ALA A 120 25.67 22.66 -3.70
N MET A 121 24.58 23.07 -3.05
CA MET A 121 24.46 24.41 -2.45
C MET A 121 25.56 24.68 -1.41
N ARG A 122 25.75 23.78 -0.44
CA ARG A 122 26.76 23.94 0.62
C ARG A 122 28.18 24.03 0.05
N LEU A 123 28.51 23.20 -0.94
CA LEU A 123 29.81 23.24 -1.60
C LEU A 123 30.03 24.52 -2.41
N ARG A 124 28.99 25.09 -3.02
CA ARG A 124 29.09 26.41 -3.69
C ARG A 124 29.43 27.52 -2.70
N VAL A 125 28.77 27.55 -1.55
CA VAL A 125 29.03 28.53 -0.50
C VAL A 125 30.48 28.42 -0.01
N GLN A 126 30.98 27.20 0.20
CA GLN A 126 32.38 26.97 0.59
C GLN A 126 33.36 27.36 -0.51
N TYR A 127 33.03 27.07 -1.78
CA TYR A 127 33.86 27.41 -2.93
C TYR A 127 34.00 28.93 -3.12
N LYS A 128 32.92 29.70 -2.92
CA LYS A 128 32.95 31.18 -3.02
C LYS A 128 33.93 31.83 -2.03
N GLY A 129 34.12 31.23 -0.85
CA GLY A 129 35.01 31.73 0.19
C GLY A 129 36.43 31.13 0.18
N ALA A 130 36.75 30.28 -0.81
CA ALA A 130 38.02 29.55 -0.84
C ALA A 130 39.06 30.19 -1.76
N GLU A 131 40.31 30.21 -1.30
CA GLU A 131 41.47 30.71 -2.04
C GLU A 131 42.58 29.65 -2.17
N GLY A 132 43.49 29.85 -3.12
CA GLY A 132 44.67 29.00 -3.31
C GLY A 132 44.35 27.52 -3.58
N GLN A 133 45.13 26.61 -2.99
CA GLN A 133 44.98 25.16 -3.20
C GLN A 133 43.64 24.60 -2.71
N ALA A 134 42.98 25.24 -1.74
CA ALA A 134 41.67 24.85 -1.26
C ALA A 134 40.58 25.04 -2.34
N LYS A 135 40.73 26.07 -3.18
CA LYS A 135 39.79 26.36 -4.28
C LYS A 135 39.78 25.25 -5.33
N THR A 136 40.95 24.78 -5.76
CA THR A 136 41.08 23.70 -6.76
C THR A 136 40.52 22.38 -6.23
N ALA A 137 40.73 22.07 -4.94
CA ALA A 137 40.17 20.87 -4.32
C ALA A 137 38.63 20.93 -4.23
N LEU A 138 38.07 22.10 -3.90
CA LEU A 138 36.63 22.31 -3.82
C LEU A 138 35.96 22.33 -5.19
N GLU A 139 36.64 22.80 -6.24
CA GLU A 139 36.12 22.81 -7.60
C GLU A 139 35.79 21.39 -8.10
N SER A 140 36.72 20.44 -7.91
CA SER A 140 36.48 19.04 -8.28
C SER A 140 35.32 18.42 -7.50
N ARG A 141 35.17 18.76 -6.21
CA ARG A 141 34.08 18.27 -5.36
C ARG A 141 32.74 18.87 -5.76
N LEU A 142 32.73 20.17 -6.05
CA LEU A 142 31.53 20.88 -6.51
C LEU A 142 31.03 20.29 -7.82
N LYS A 143 31.92 20.08 -8.79
CA LYS A 143 31.55 19.44 -10.07
C LYS A 143 30.97 18.04 -9.87
N GLY A 144 31.53 17.25 -8.96
CA GLY A 144 30.97 15.95 -8.58
C GLY A 144 29.55 16.07 -8.01
N ALA A 145 29.35 16.96 -7.04
CA ALA A 145 28.04 17.17 -6.43
C ALA A 145 27.00 17.74 -7.41
N GLU A 146 27.40 18.60 -8.35
CA GLU A 146 26.51 19.10 -9.41
C GLU A 146 26.10 17.99 -10.38
N ASN A 147 27.02 17.09 -10.73
CA ASN A 147 26.71 15.91 -11.54
C ASN A 147 25.74 14.96 -10.81
N ASP A 148 25.99 14.68 -9.53
CA ASP A 148 25.10 13.85 -8.71
C ASP A 148 23.71 14.46 -8.60
N ARG A 149 23.63 15.79 -8.39
CA ARG A 149 22.38 16.55 -8.39
C ARG A 149 21.65 16.41 -9.72
N ASN A 150 22.33 16.66 -10.84
CA ASN A 150 21.71 16.62 -12.16
C ASN A 150 21.23 15.21 -12.52
N GLY A 151 22.03 14.18 -12.20
CA GLY A 151 21.64 12.78 -12.37
C GLY A 151 20.41 12.43 -11.54
N ALA A 152 20.37 12.84 -10.27
CA ALA A 152 19.21 12.62 -9.41
C ALA A 152 17.94 13.34 -9.91
N LEU A 153 18.08 14.60 -10.37
CA LEU A 153 16.97 15.37 -10.96
C LEU A 153 16.42 14.69 -12.21
N SER A 154 17.31 14.26 -13.12
CA SER A 154 16.91 13.55 -14.35
C SER A 154 16.18 12.26 -14.02
N ALA A 155 16.74 11.43 -13.13
CA ALA A 155 16.13 10.17 -12.74
C ALA A 155 14.75 10.35 -12.09
N ALA A 156 14.57 11.41 -11.30
CA ALA A 156 13.31 11.69 -10.64
C ALA A 156 12.20 12.15 -11.61
N THR A 157 12.55 12.87 -12.68
CA THR A 157 11.54 13.48 -13.57
C THR A 157 11.26 12.68 -14.83
N GLU A 158 12.26 11.96 -15.38
CA GLU A 158 12.14 11.19 -16.62
C GLU A 158 11.04 10.11 -16.54
N THR A 159 10.83 9.53 -15.36
CA THR A 159 9.79 8.50 -15.16
C THR A 159 8.38 9.05 -15.36
N ILE A 160 8.11 10.29 -14.96
CA ILE A 160 6.77 10.91 -15.07
C ILE A 160 6.58 11.59 -16.44
N LEU A 161 7.62 12.22 -16.99
CA LEU A 161 7.51 12.91 -18.28
C LEU A 161 7.15 11.96 -19.43
N ASN A 162 7.47 10.67 -19.31
CA ASN A 162 7.14 9.64 -20.29
C ASN A 162 5.81 8.90 -20.01
N MET A 163 5.05 9.28 -18.98
CA MET A 163 3.73 8.70 -18.72
C MET A 163 2.67 9.32 -19.64
N GLY A 164 1.65 8.52 -20.00
CA GLY A 164 0.52 8.98 -20.82
C GLY A 164 -0.48 9.83 -20.04
N ASP A 165 -1.23 10.66 -20.76
CA ASP A 165 -2.16 11.63 -20.17
C ASP A 165 -3.38 10.98 -19.49
N GLU A 166 -3.61 9.69 -19.75
CA GLU A 166 -4.66 8.93 -19.07
C GLU A 166 -4.25 8.48 -17.65
N ASP A 167 -2.96 8.46 -17.36
CA ASP A 167 -2.42 7.97 -16.08
C ASP A 167 -2.07 9.11 -15.12
N ILE A 168 -1.73 10.29 -15.66
CA ILE A 168 -1.30 11.46 -14.90
C ILE A 168 -1.98 12.73 -15.39
N SER A 169 -2.25 13.65 -14.48
CA SER A 169 -2.75 14.97 -14.85
C SER A 169 -1.65 15.88 -15.37
N GLU A 170 -2.02 16.82 -16.24
CA GLU A 170 -1.13 17.90 -16.71
C GLU A 170 -0.51 18.66 -15.53
N ARG A 171 -1.31 18.93 -14.48
CA ARG A 171 -0.82 19.53 -13.24
C ARG A 171 0.35 18.77 -12.61
N THR A 172 0.31 17.44 -12.58
CA THR A 172 1.41 16.63 -12.03
C THR A 172 2.64 16.74 -12.92
N ARG A 173 2.46 16.73 -14.24
CA ARG A 173 3.54 16.94 -15.21
C ARG A 173 4.21 18.29 -15.01
N ASP A 174 3.45 19.36 -14.88
CA ASP A 174 3.95 20.72 -14.64
C ASP A 174 4.69 20.83 -13.31
N CYS A 175 4.12 20.29 -12.23
CA CYS A 175 4.77 20.33 -10.92
C CYS A 175 6.11 19.57 -10.92
N VAL A 176 6.20 18.46 -11.64
CA VAL A 176 7.44 17.67 -11.74
C VAL A 176 8.45 18.36 -12.67
N GLN A 177 7.98 19.00 -13.75
CA GLN A 177 8.82 19.82 -14.61
C GLN A 177 9.41 21.03 -13.85
N ASP A 178 8.62 21.63 -12.95
CA ASP A 178 9.08 22.67 -12.02
C ASP A 178 10.18 22.16 -11.08
N VAL A 179 10.07 20.93 -10.58
CA VAL A 179 11.12 20.29 -9.75
C VAL A 179 12.43 20.16 -10.52
N TYR A 180 12.37 19.77 -11.79
CA TYR A 180 13.56 19.69 -12.64
C TYR A 180 14.17 21.08 -12.88
N THR A 181 13.35 22.01 -13.36
CA THR A 181 13.80 23.35 -13.79
C THR A 181 14.36 24.14 -12.61
N ARG A 182 13.64 24.17 -11.48
CA ARG A 182 14.11 24.87 -10.28
C ARG A 182 15.21 24.12 -9.56
N GLY A 183 15.26 22.80 -9.64
CA GLY A 183 16.35 22.00 -9.04
C GLY A 183 17.71 22.24 -9.69
N GLN A 184 17.72 22.61 -10.98
CA GLN A 184 18.93 23.01 -11.68
C GLN A 184 19.48 24.37 -11.22
N PHE A 185 18.64 25.20 -10.58
CA PHE A 185 19.01 26.53 -10.14
C PHE A 185 20.24 26.53 -9.22
N HIS A 186 20.99 27.64 -9.29
CA HIS A 186 22.19 27.80 -8.50
C HIS A 186 21.86 28.42 -7.14
N PHE A 187 21.36 27.60 -6.22
CA PHE A 187 21.06 28.05 -4.86
C PHE A 187 22.34 28.58 -4.19
N GLU A 188 22.31 29.85 -3.77
CA GLU A 188 23.44 30.53 -3.10
C GLU A 188 23.16 30.76 -1.61
N ASP A 189 21.89 30.66 -1.22
CA ASP A 189 21.38 30.97 0.10
C ASP A 189 20.30 29.95 0.51
N LYS A 190 19.97 29.94 1.81
CA LYS A 190 18.98 29.00 2.37
C LYS A 190 17.53 29.38 2.06
N GLU A 191 17.26 30.64 1.71
CA GLU A 191 15.91 31.13 1.45
C GLU A 191 15.40 30.62 0.10
N THR A 192 16.21 30.78 -0.95
CA THR A 192 15.92 30.23 -2.29
C THR A 192 15.85 28.70 -2.28
N PHE A 193 16.64 28.04 -1.45
CA PHE A 193 16.52 26.60 -1.21
C PHE A 193 15.20 26.23 -0.50
N GLY A 194 14.75 27.06 0.45
CA GLY A 194 13.46 26.92 1.12
C GLY A 194 12.28 27.01 0.14
N GLU A 195 12.35 27.92 -0.83
CA GLU A 195 11.36 28.00 -1.92
C GLU A 195 11.34 26.72 -2.77
N TYR A 196 12.50 26.14 -3.05
CA TYR A 196 12.60 24.87 -3.76
C TYR A 196 11.98 23.71 -2.98
N MET A 197 12.10 23.69 -1.65
CA MET A 197 11.42 22.69 -0.82
C MET A 197 9.89 22.76 -0.96
N GLN A 198 9.33 23.95 -1.11
CA GLN A 198 7.89 24.10 -1.39
C GLN A 198 7.51 23.52 -2.75
N VAL A 199 8.38 23.65 -3.76
CA VAL A 199 8.18 23.05 -5.09
C VAL A 199 8.14 21.52 -4.99
N LEU A 200 9.08 20.91 -4.26
CA LEU A 200 9.09 19.47 -3.99
C LEU A 200 7.80 19.02 -3.27
N GLN A 201 7.31 19.80 -2.31
CA GLN A 201 6.07 19.50 -1.60
C GLN A 201 4.84 19.57 -2.52
N ARG A 202 4.74 20.59 -3.38
CA ARG A 202 3.66 20.70 -4.37
C ARG A 202 3.65 19.53 -5.34
N ALA A 203 4.82 19.10 -5.83
CA ALA A 203 4.94 17.93 -6.69
C ALA A 203 4.48 16.64 -5.98
N ASN A 204 4.89 16.44 -4.73
CA ASN A 204 4.44 15.29 -3.94
C ASN A 204 2.92 15.27 -3.73
N GLN A 205 2.29 16.43 -3.51
CA GLN A 205 0.83 16.53 -3.39
C GLN A 205 0.11 16.22 -4.70
N ALA A 206 0.64 16.72 -5.84
CA ALA A 206 0.07 16.44 -7.16
C ALA A 206 0.14 14.94 -7.50
N ILE A 207 1.32 14.32 -7.29
CA ILE A 207 1.50 12.87 -7.47
C ILE A 207 0.52 12.08 -6.60
N PHE A 208 0.34 12.47 -5.34
CA PHE A 208 -0.58 11.78 -4.44
C PHE A 208 -2.04 11.88 -4.90
N ALA A 209 -2.46 13.02 -5.45
CA ALA A 209 -3.79 13.19 -6.01
C ALA A 209 -4.05 12.23 -7.18
N ASP A 210 -3.08 12.06 -8.08
CA ASP A 210 -3.22 11.14 -9.22
C ASP A 210 -3.09 9.66 -8.79
N GLN A 211 -2.24 9.36 -7.80
CA GLN A 211 -2.23 8.02 -7.18
C GLN A 211 -3.60 7.64 -6.62
N LYS A 212 -4.30 8.58 -5.98
CA LYS A 212 -5.65 8.34 -5.44
C LYS A 212 -6.65 8.02 -6.56
N LYS A 213 -6.62 8.76 -7.67
CA LYS A 213 -7.46 8.50 -8.85
C LYS A 213 -7.18 7.11 -9.44
N LEU A 214 -5.91 6.74 -9.58
CA LEU A 214 -5.53 5.41 -10.08
C LEU A 214 -6.03 4.30 -9.15
N LEU A 215 -5.95 4.48 -7.82
CA LEU A 215 -6.50 3.53 -6.86
C LEU A 215 -8.02 3.40 -6.97
N GLU A 216 -8.73 4.50 -7.22
CA GLU A 216 -10.18 4.48 -7.46
C GLU A 216 -10.52 3.74 -8.76
N ARG A 217 -9.78 3.97 -9.85
CA ARG A 217 -9.89 3.22 -11.11
C ARG A 217 -9.64 1.73 -10.91
N ILE A 218 -8.58 1.36 -10.20
CA ILE A 218 -8.26 -0.02 -9.84
C ILE A 218 -9.41 -0.69 -9.09
N LYS A 219 -9.98 0.00 -8.09
CA LYS A 219 -11.12 -0.53 -7.32
C LYS A 219 -12.37 -0.70 -8.19
N ALA A 220 -12.63 0.23 -9.11
CA ALA A 220 -13.74 0.14 -10.05
C ALA A 220 -13.61 -1.09 -10.97
N ILE A 221 -12.43 -1.35 -11.53
CA ILE A 221 -12.16 -2.53 -12.36
C ILE A 221 -12.38 -3.82 -11.56
N LYS A 222 -11.84 -3.90 -10.34
CA LYS A 222 -12.07 -5.06 -9.45
C LYS A 222 -13.54 -5.28 -9.12
N LYS A 223 -14.32 -4.20 -8.97
CA LYS A 223 -15.76 -4.28 -8.70
C LYS A 223 -16.53 -4.75 -9.93
N ALA A 224 -16.19 -4.26 -11.12
CA ALA A 224 -16.82 -4.68 -12.37
C ALA A 224 -16.57 -6.17 -12.65
N ALA A 225 -15.33 -6.63 -12.52
CA ALA A 225 -14.98 -8.05 -12.70
C ALA A 225 -15.72 -8.98 -11.73
N LYS A 226 -15.95 -8.54 -10.49
CA LYS A 226 -16.74 -9.31 -9.50
C LYS A 226 -18.23 -9.34 -9.84
N ALA A 227 -18.77 -8.27 -10.42
CA ALA A 227 -20.17 -8.21 -10.86
C ALA A 227 -20.41 -9.12 -12.07
N ASP A 228 -19.48 -9.12 -13.03
CA ASP A 228 -19.55 -9.98 -14.23
C ASP A 228 -19.47 -11.47 -13.86
N GLN A 229 -18.63 -11.83 -12.88
CA GLN A 229 -18.54 -13.20 -12.36
C GLN A 229 -19.83 -13.65 -11.64
N GLN A 230 -20.57 -12.73 -11.01
CA GLN A 230 -21.85 -13.04 -10.35
C GLN A 230 -23.01 -13.15 -11.35
N GLN A 231 -22.94 -12.49 -12.50
CA GLN A 231 -23.95 -12.62 -13.56
C GLN A 231 -23.73 -13.82 -14.49
N ALA A 232 -22.50 -14.34 -14.60
CA ALA A 232 -22.17 -15.50 -15.44
C ALA A 232 -22.64 -16.87 -14.87
N VAL A 233 -23.25 -16.91 -13.69
CA VAL A 233 -23.84 -18.12 -13.09
C VAL A 233 -25.32 -17.84 -12.80
N PRO A 234 -26.22 -17.94 -13.80
CA PRO A 234 -26.95 -19.20 -13.97
C PRO A 234 -27.46 -19.43 -15.42
N ALA A 235 -26.82 -20.30 -16.20
CA ALA A 235 -27.44 -20.87 -17.41
C ALA A 235 -26.98 -22.31 -17.76
N ALA A 236 -26.11 -22.93 -16.95
CA ALA A 236 -25.50 -24.22 -17.30
C ALA A 236 -25.99 -25.40 -16.44
N VAL A 237 -27.16 -25.32 -15.81
CA VAL A 237 -27.77 -26.45 -15.08
C VAL A 237 -29.24 -26.63 -15.49
N ALA A 238 -29.51 -26.78 -16.78
CA ALA A 238 -30.82 -27.23 -17.26
C ALA A 238 -30.75 -27.87 -18.65
N GLU A 239 -29.75 -28.72 -18.92
CA GLU A 239 -29.90 -29.68 -20.02
C GLU A 239 -29.03 -30.91 -19.74
N ALA A 240 -29.60 -31.85 -18.99
CA ALA A 240 -29.12 -33.22 -18.93
C ALA A 240 -30.11 -34.08 -19.75
N PRO A 241 -29.72 -34.61 -20.93
CA PRO A 241 -30.47 -35.69 -21.55
C PRO A 241 -30.12 -36.98 -20.81
N ALA A 242 -31.00 -37.44 -19.92
CA ALA A 242 -30.91 -38.76 -19.34
C ALA A 242 -31.24 -39.81 -20.41
N GLY A 243 -30.21 -40.56 -20.83
CA GLY A 243 -30.36 -41.71 -21.71
C GLY A 243 -31.05 -42.91 -21.02
N PRO A 244 -31.46 -43.93 -21.79
CA PRO A 244 -32.26 -45.04 -21.31
C PRO A 244 -31.39 -46.27 -20.97
N GLU A 245 -31.48 -46.79 -19.74
CA GLU A 245 -31.11 -48.18 -19.39
C GLU A 245 -32.15 -48.69 -18.36
N ALA A 246 -33.07 -49.58 -18.77
CA ALA A 246 -32.96 -51.04 -18.76
C ALA A 246 -33.03 -51.65 -17.35
N THR A 247 -34.10 -52.42 -17.06
CA THR A 247 -34.06 -53.76 -16.43
C THR A 247 -35.48 -54.25 -16.09
N ALA A 248 -35.86 -55.42 -16.62
CA ALA A 248 -36.83 -56.32 -16.00
C ALA A 248 -36.61 -57.74 -16.52
N THR A 249 -35.69 -58.44 -15.87
CA THR A 249 -35.53 -59.91 -15.93
C THR A 249 -36.59 -60.57 -15.06
N ALA A 250 -37.45 -61.40 -15.64
CA ALA A 250 -38.25 -62.39 -14.93
C ALA A 250 -37.81 -63.79 -15.38
N GLY A 251 -37.35 -64.60 -14.43
CA GLY A 251 -36.85 -65.95 -14.67
C GLY A 251 -37.88 -67.06 -14.49
N GLY A 252 -37.52 -68.23 -15.02
CA GLY A 252 -37.87 -69.54 -14.47
C GLY A 252 -38.95 -70.33 -15.20
N ALA A 253 -38.56 -71.40 -15.91
CA ALA A 253 -38.58 -72.79 -15.40
C ALA A 253 -38.71 -73.87 -16.49
N ALA A 254 -38.16 -75.06 -16.15
CA ALA A 254 -38.36 -76.41 -16.71
C ALA A 254 -37.68 -76.72 -18.07
N ALA A 255 -36.57 -77.49 -18.10
CA ALA A 255 -36.47 -78.95 -17.91
C ALA A 255 -37.08 -79.76 -19.07
N VAL A 256 -36.25 -80.53 -19.78
CA VAL A 256 -36.21 -82.01 -19.78
C VAL A 256 -35.25 -82.49 -20.89
N ALA A 257 -34.59 -83.60 -20.58
CA ALA A 257 -33.55 -84.29 -21.33
C ALA A 257 -34.07 -85.09 -22.54
N ALA A 258 -33.10 -85.49 -23.36
CA ALA A 258 -33.11 -86.53 -24.41
C ALA A 258 -33.76 -86.14 -25.75
#